data_AF-A0A8S8Z459-F1
#
_entry.id   AF-A0A8S8Z459-F1
#
_cell.length_a   1.000
_cell.length_b   1.000
_cell.length_c   1.000
_cell.angle_alpha   90.00
_cell.angle_beta   90.00
_cell.angle_gamma   90.00
#
_symmetry.space_group_name_H-M   'P 1'
#
loop_
_entity.id
_entity.type
_entity.pdbx_description
1 polymer ?
#
loop_
_entity_poly.entity_id
_entity_poly.type
_entity_poly.pdbx_seq_one_letter_code
_entity_poly.pdbx_strand_id
1 'polypeptide(L)'
;MVVWTPGCRVILLGMGDKGEFGHRKSRNIGARVMSSLSKKNGTGLTVRFTSGWSSERMLDFAEGMMLRDYEFLEHQAVDDEHVSEPWSVCFQASPRHQESLTEGLSRIHSVVGGVHLARDLGNEPANVLYPMEYARRAVEWADGKENVSVEVYDWDKLQELGMGGLINVGKGSDRKPCMVLFTLNPDADEGVQRPCIVGKGITFDTGGISIKPPGGCGT
;
A
#
# COMPACT_ATOMS: atom_id res chain seq x y z
N MET A 1 18.44 9.91 21.89
CA MET A 1 19.57 10.88 22.00
C MET A 1 20.14 11.09 20.61
N VAL A 2 20.45 12.32 20.22
CA VAL A 2 21.05 12.63 18.91
C VAL A 2 22.51 13.03 19.14
N VAL A 3 23.43 12.38 18.46
CA VAL A 3 24.86 12.72 18.46
C VAL A 3 25.22 13.24 17.07
N TRP A 4 25.76 14.45 17.01
CA TRP A 4 26.20 15.07 15.77
C TRP A 4 27.67 14.77 15.52
N THR A 5 28.00 14.36 14.30
CA THR A 5 29.36 14.25 13.80
C THR A 5 29.50 15.06 12.50
N PRO A 6 30.71 15.46 12.08
CA PRO A 6 30.90 16.25 10.87
C PRO A 6 30.38 15.60 9.57
N GLY A 7 30.20 14.26 9.55
CA GLY A 7 29.77 13.52 8.35
C GLY A 7 28.39 12.87 8.45
N CYS A 8 27.79 12.75 9.65
CA CYS A 8 26.46 12.17 9.81
C CYS A 8 25.79 12.52 11.15
N ARG A 9 24.46 12.37 11.17
CA ARG A 9 23.64 12.45 12.38
C ARG A 9 23.37 11.05 12.92
N VAL A 10 23.79 10.79 14.16
CA VAL A 10 23.53 9.50 14.83
C VAL A 10 22.35 9.65 15.77
N ILE A 11 21.34 8.79 15.59
CA ILE A 11 20.13 8.78 16.43
C ILE A 11 20.11 7.48 17.22
N LEU A 12 20.20 7.59 18.54
CA LEU A 12 20.00 6.46 19.45
C LEU A 12 18.52 6.33 19.80
N LEU A 13 17.97 5.16 19.47
CA LEU A 13 16.58 4.81 19.65
C LEU A 13 16.41 3.88 20.85
N GLY A 14 15.58 4.32 21.80
CA GLY A 14 15.19 3.47 22.92
C GLY A 14 14.17 2.43 22.47
N MET A 15 14.47 1.15 22.68
CA MET A 15 13.57 0.04 22.32
C MET A 15 12.58 -0.34 23.44
N GLY A 16 12.70 0.34 24.60
CA GLY A 16 11.96 0.01 25.82
C GLY A 16 12.42 -1.31 26.45
N ASP A 17 11.62 -1.83 27.36
CA ASP A 17 11.97 -3.02 28.13
C ASP A 17 11.98 -4.30 27.28
N LYS A 18 12.97 -5.16 27.54
CA LYS A 18 13.21 -6.39 26.78
C LYS A 18 12.00 -7.34 26.78
N GLY A 19 11.25 -7.39 27.88
CA GLY A 19 10.07 -8.25 28.02
C GLY A 19 8.90 -7.85 27.12
N GLU A 20 8.82 -6.57 26.73
CA GLU A 20 7.75 -6.05 25.87
C GLU A 20 8.16 -5.99 24.39
N PHE A 21 9.41 -6.33 24.08
CA PHE A 21 9.94 -6.21 22.73
C PHE A 21 9.49 -7.38 21.86
N GLY A 22 8.51 -7.11 21.00
CA GLY A 22 7.94 -8.07 20.03
C GLY A 22 7.60 -7.42 18.69
N HIS A 23 6.88 -8.14 17.83
CA HIS A 23 6.57 -7.74 16.45
C HIS A 23 5.90 -6.36 16.36
N ARG A 24 4.78 -6.16 17.08
CA ARG A 24 4.03 -4.90 17.08
C ARG A 24 4.89 -3.71 17.53
N LYS A 25 5.67 -3.88 18.60
CA LYS A 25 6.55 -2.82 19.13
C LYS A 25 7.66 -2.49 18.13
N SER A 26 8.25 -3.50 17.48
CA SER A 26 9.27 -3.31 16.44
C SER A 26 8.73 -2.49 15.26
N ARG A 27 7.57 -2.87 14.73
CA ARG A 27 6.89 -2.14 13.63
C ARG A 27 6.53 -0.70 14.02
N ASN A 28 5.93 -0.50 15.19
CA ASN A 28 5.54 0.83 15.66
C ASN A 28 6.74 1.74 15.89
N ILE A 29 7.86 1.21 16.38
CA ILE A 29 9.08 2.01 16.55
C ILE A 29 9.65 2.38 15.18
N GLY A 30 9.69 1.46 14.21
CA GLY A 30 10.11 1.77 12.84
C GLY A 30 9.29 2.90 12.23
N ALA A 31 7.96 2.84 12.36
CA ALA A 31 7.07 3.91 11.93
C ALA A 31 7.36 5.23 12.67
N ARG A 32 7.52 5.19 14.00
CA ARG A 32 7.83 6.38 14.79
C ARG A 32 9.15 7.03 14.36
N VAL A 33 10.16 6.23 14.04
CA VAL A 33 11.45 6.72 13.52
C VAL A 33 11.21 7.46 12.24
N MET A 34 10.55 6.83 11.26
CA MET A 34 10.30 7.46 9.96
C MET A 34 9.52 8.77 10.11
N SER A 35 8.50 8.80 10.98
CA SER A 35 7.71 10.02 11.25
C SER A 35 8.50 11.17 11.88
N SER A 36 9.63 10.88 12.53
CA SER A 36 10.47 11.87 13.21
C SER A 36 11.60 12.41 12.33
N LEU A 37 11.82 11.78 11.18
CA LEU A 37 12.81 12.20 10.21
C LEU A 37 12.18 13.15 9.19
N SER A 38 13.01 13.96 8.56
CA SER A 38 12.59 14.84 7.47
C SER A 38 13.61 14.71 6.35
N LYS A 39 13.11 14.45 5.13
CA LYS A 39 13.91 14.31 3.91
C LYS A 39 14.74 15.56 3.59
N LYS A 40 14.34 16.74 4.09
CA LYS A 40 15.12 18.00 4.03
C LYS A 40 16.52 17.88 4.66
N ASN A 41 16.71 16.94 5.58
CA ASN A 41 18.01 16.68 6.22
C ASN A 41 18.82 15.56 5.53
N GLY A 42 18.39 15.15 4.33
CA GLY A 42 18.95 14.03 3.58
C GLY A 42 18.07 12.78 3.61
N THR A 43 18.15 11.99 2.54
CA THR A 43 17.35 10.77 2.34
C THR A 43 18.12 9.47 2.60
N GLY A 44 19.43 9.56 2.86
CA GLY A 44 20.28 8.42 3.20
C GLY A 44 20.18 8.06 4.69
N LEU A 45 19.82 6.81 4.98
CA LEU A 45 19.70 6.29 6.34
C LEU A 45 20.38 4.93 6.48
N THR A 46 21.25 4.78 7.47
CA THR A 46 21.78 3.47 7.88
C THR A 46 21.18 3.07 9.22
N VAL A 47 20.44 1.97 9.24
CA VAL A 47 19.87 1.39 10.46
C VAL A 47 20.78 0.26 10.92
N ARG A 48 21.36 0.40 12.11
CA ARG A 48 22.19 -0.64 12.74
C ARG A 48 21.48 -1.22 13.95
N PHE A 49 21.29 -2.53 13.93
CA PHE A 49 20.67 -3.24 15.06
C PHE A 49 21.70 -3.63 16.12
N THR A 50 21.32 -3.50 17.39
CA THR A 50 22.12 -3.97 18.53
C THR A 50 21.92 -5.47 18.76
N SER A 51 22.58 -6.04 19.75
CA SER A 51 22.37 -7.43 20.16
C SER A 51 20.91 -7.70 20.57
N GLY A 52 20.40 -8.91 20.30
CA GLY A 52 19.09 -9.38 20.76
C GLY A 52 17.95 -9.24 19.74
N TRP A 53 18.23 -8.76 18.54
CA TRP A 53 17.27 -8.74 17.43
C TRP A 53 17.28 -10.06 16.66
N SER A 54 16.07 -10.53 16.29
CA SER A 54 15.87 -11.58 15.29
C SER A 54 15.66 -10.96 13.91
N SER A 55 15.86 -11.72 12.84
CA SER A 55 15.58 -11.26 11.46
C SER A 55 14.14 -10.76 11.33
N GLU A 56 13.17 -11.51 11.88
CA GLU A 56 11.74 -11.14 11.83
C GLU A 56 11.46 -9.76 12.45
N ARG A 57 12.04 -9.45 13.62
CA ARG A 57 11.83 -8.15 14.28
C ARG A 57 12.48 -7.01 13.51
N MET A 58 13.63 -7.26 12.89
CA MET A 58 14.28 -6.28 12.00
C MET A 58 13.41 -6.00 10.76
N LEU A 59 12.80 -7.05 10.20
CA LEU A 59 11.85 -6.94 9.09
C LEU A 59 10.58 -6.18 9.48
N ASP A 60 9.99 -6.45 10.66
CA ASP A 60 8.84 -5.69 11.18
C ASP A 60 9.18 -4.20 11.31
N PHE A 61 10.38 -3.89 11.82
CA PHE A 61 10.85 -2.51 11.95
C PHE A 61 10.96 -1.82 10.58
N ALA A 62 11.54 -2.51 9.59
CA ALA A 62 11.64 -2.01 8.22
C ALA A 62 10.26 -1.79 7.59
N GLU A 63 9.34 -2.74 7.74
CA GLU A 63 7.96 -2.61 7.25
C GLU A 63 7.26 -1.40 7.88
N GLY A 64 7.42 -1.19 9.20
CA GLY A 64 6.86 -0.04 9.88
C GLY A 64 7.39 1.29 9.34
N MET A 65 8.68 1.35 8.99
CA MET A 65 9.27 2.52 8.32
C MET A 65 8.62 2.75 6.95
N MET A 66 8.57 1.71 6.11
CA MET A 66 8.03 1.82 4.75
C MET A 66 6.54 2.22 4.75
N LEU A 67 5.72 1.60 5.61
CA LEU A 67 4.29 1.91 5.72
C LEU A 67 4.01 3.33 6.20
N ARG A 68 4.95 3.94 6.94
CA ARG A 68 4.83 5.30 7.46
C ARG A 68 5.24 6.36 6.44
N ASP A 69 6.09 6.02 5.48
CA ASP A 69 6.54 6.92 4.42
C ASP A 69 5.46 7.24 3.37
N TYR A 70 4.28 6.63 3.48
CA TYR A 70 3.15 6.91 2.61
C TYR A 70 2.70 8.38 2.68
N GLU A 71 2.61 9.03 1.52
CA GLU A 71 2.07 10.37 1.33
C GLU A 71 1.09 10.35 0.15
N PHE A 72 -0.09 10.94 0.33
CA PHE A 72 -1.07 11.14 -0.74
C PHE A 72 -1.20 12.63 -1.01
N LEU A 73 -0.46 13.12 -2.01
CA LEU A 73 -0.39 14.55 -2.35
C LEU A 73 -1.19 14.91 -3.60
N GLU A 74 -1.76 13.92 -4.28
CA GLU A 74 -2.66 14.12 -5.40
C GLU A 74 -3.82 15.03 -4.94
N HIS A 75 -4.09 16.11 -5.70
CA HIS A 75 -5.06 17.17 -5.38
C HIS A 75 -4.67 18.17 -4.29
N GLN A 76 -3.45 18.14 -3.78
CA GLN A 76 -2.94 19.13 -2.83
C GLN A 76 -1.96 20.10 -3.49
N ALA A 77 -1.93 21.35 -3.00
CA ALA A 77 -0.81 22.23 -3.30
C ALA A 77 0.42 21.73 -2.52
N VAL A 78 1.49 21.43 -3.23
CA VAL A 78 2.74 20.97 -2.64
C VAL A 78 3.67 22.17 -2.47
N ASP A 79 4.27 22.27 -1.28
CA ASP A 79 5.26 23.31 -0.96
C ASP A 79 6.51 23.13 -1.83
N ASP A 80 7.11 24.21 -2.32
CA ASP A 80 8.34 24.20 -3.14
C ASP A 80 9.53 23.54 -2.41
N GLU A 81 9.52 23.51 -1.08
CA GLU A 81 10.52 22.84 -0.25
C GLU A 81 10.23 21.34 -0.03
N HIS A 82 9.15 20.79 -0.60
CA HIS A 82 8.86 19.37 -0.51
C HIS A 82 9.93 18.53 -1.23
N VAL A 83 10.37 17.46 -0.58
CA VAL A 83 11.42 16.58 -1.08
C VAL A 83 10.79 15.26 -1.50
N SER A 84 10.57 15.09 -2.79
CA SER A 84 9.90 13.90 -3.36
C SER A 84 10.82 12.69 -3.49
N GLU A 85 12.13 12.88 -3.34
CA GLU A 85 13.10 11.79 -3.44
C GLU A 85 12.79 10.66 -2.44
N PRO A 86 12.92 9.39 -2.87
CA PRO A 86 12.71 8.26 -1.97
C PRO A 86 13.84 8.18 -0.93
N TRP A 87 13.52 7.61 0.23
CA TRP A 87 14.55 7.24 1.20
C TRP A 87 15.46 6.15 0.64
N SER A 88 16.76 6.29 0.87
CA SER A 88 17.75 5.24 0.66
C SER A 88 18.12 4.66 2.01
N VAL A 89 17.51 3.53 2.38
CA VAL A 89 17.69 2.90 3.69
C VAL A 89 18.55 1.64 3.60
N CYS A 90 19.68 1.63 4.31
CA CYS A 90 20.55 0.46 4.46
C CYS A 90 20.37 -0.17 5.85
N PHE A 91 19.95 -1.42 5.89
CA PHE A 91 19.85 -2.20 7.14
C PHE A 91 21.14 -2.99 7.37
N GLN A 92 21.95 -2.55 8.34
CA GLN A 92 23.18 -3.22 8.72
C GLN A 92 22.90 -4.28 9.80
N ALA A 93 23.16 -5.54 9.47
CA ALA A 93 23.05 -6.69 10.36
C ALA A 93 24.26 -7.62 10.25
N SER A 94 24.42 -8.52 11.23
CA SER A 94 25.48 -9.53 11.19
C SER A 94 25.26 -10.54 10.05
N PRO A 95 26.32 -11.20 9.53
CA PRO A 95 26.23 -12.05 8.34
C PRO A 95 25.11 -13.10 8.39
N ARG A 96 24.88 -13.71 9.57
CA ARG A 96 23.82 -14.72 9.79
C ARG A 96 22.38 -14.24 9.49
N HIS A 97 22.15 -12.92 9.41
CA HIS A 97 20.84 -12.35 9.13
C HIS A 97 20.71 -11.82 7.68
N GLN A 98 21.81 -11.68 6.94
CA GLN A 98 21.81 -10.91 5.69
C GLN A 98 20.93 -11.53 4.60
N GLU A 99 20.99 -12.85 4.41
CA GLU A 99 20.16 -13.56 3.43
C GLU A 99 18.66 -13.42 3.74
N SER A 100 18.27 -13.80 4.96
CA SER A 100 16.88 -13.67 5.44
C SER A 100 16.36 -12.23 5.40
N LEU A 101 17.20 -11.23 5.67
CA LEU A 101 16.81 -9.83 5.55
C LEU A 101 16.63 -9.41 4.10
N THR A 102 17.51 -9.84 3.19
CA THR A 102 17.45 -9.47 1.78
C THR A 102 16.15 -9.98 1.14
N GLU A 103 15.85 -11.27 1.34
CA GLU A 103 14.61 -11.88 0.84
C GLU A 103 13.38 -11.28 1.51
N GLY A 104 13.44 -11.11 2.84
CA GLY A 104 12.34 -10.57 3.63
C GLY A 104 12.00 -9.13 3.27
N LEU A 105 13.01 -8.29 3.04
CA LEU A 105 12.84 -6.89 2.62
C LEU A 105 12.26 -6.79 1.22
N SER A 106 12.72 -7.64 0.28
CA SER A 106 12.15 -7.70 -1.07
C SER A 106 10.65 -8.02 -1.02
N ARG A 107 10.26 -9.04 -0.25
CA ARG A 107 8.85 -9.40 -0.05
C ARG A 107 8.04 -8.27 0.60
N ILE A 108 8.57 -7.67 1.68
CA ILE A 108 7.90 -6.57 2.38
C ILE A 108 7.73 -5.37 1.46
N HIS A 109 8.73 -5.04 0.66
CA HIS A 109 8.65 -3.92 -0.28
C HIS A 109 7.49 -4.11 -1.27
N SER A 110 7.34 -5.30 -1.84
CA SER A 110 6.20 -5.63 -2.72
C SER A 110 4.86 -5.53 -2.00
N VAL A 111 4.76 -6.03 -0.76
CA VAL A 111 3.52 -5.96 0.04
C VAL A 111 3.17 -4.52 0.36
N VAL A 112 4.13 -3.72 0.83
CA VAL A 112 3.91 -2.31 1.16
C VAL A 112 3.55 -1.50 -0.07
N GLY A 113 4.16 -1.79 -1.22
CA GLY A 113 3.76 -1.19 -2.51
C GLY A 113 2.29 -1.45 -2.83
N GLY A 114 1.82 -2.69 -2.66
CA GLY A 114 0.39 -3.02 -2.81
C GLY A 114 -0.51 -2.30 -1.80
N VAL A 115 -0.06 -2.14 -0.54
CA VAL A 115 -0.78 -1.37 0.48
C VAL A 115 -0.87 0.11 0.10
N HIS A 116 0.20 0.71 -0.40
CA HIS A 116 0.21 2.10 -0.84
C HIS A 116 -0.73 2.31 -2.02
N LEU A 117 -0.67 1.45 -3.04
CA LEU A 117 -1.61 1.50 -4.17
C LEU A 117 -3.07 1.39 -3.72
N ALA A 118 -3.37 0.50 -2.77
CA ALA A 118 -4.72 0.39 -2.22
C ALA A 118 -5.16 1.66 -1.46
N ARG A 119 -4.23 2.33 -0.76
CA ARG A 119 -4.50 3.62 -0.10
C ARG A 119 -4.68 4.74 -1.12
N ASP A 120 -3.90 4.77 -2.20
CA ASP A 120 -4.05 5.76 -3.27
C ASP A 120 -5.45 5.69 -3.88
N LEU A 121 -5.90 4.48 -4.21
CA LEU A 121 -7.24 4.23 -4.73
C LEU A 121 -8.32 4.57 -3.70
N GLY A 122 -8.12 4.27 -2.42
CA GLY A 122 -9.08 4.58 -1.36
C GLY A 122 -9.18 6.08 -1.02
N ASN A 123 -8.09 6.83 -1.20
CA ASN A 123 -8.03 8.26 -0.93
C ASN A 123 -8.52 9.12 -2.10
N GLU A 124 -8.55 8.56 -3.31
CA GLU A 124 -9.04 9.23 -4.50
C GLU A 124 -10.54 9.57 -4.33
N PRO A 125 -10.96 10.85 -4.46
CA PRO A 125 -12.35 11.21 -4.29
C PRO A 125 -13.23 10.61 -5.39
N ALA A 126 -14.49 10.34 -5.06
CA ALA A 126 -15.45 9.65 -5.92
C ALA A 126 -15.72 10.34 -7.28
N ASN A 127 -15.47 11.65 -7.39
CA ASN A 127 -15.55 12.37 -8.66
C ASN A 127 -14.39 12.03 -9.60
N VAL A 128 -13.25 11.59 -9.07
CA VAL A 128 -12.09 11.13 -9.83
C VAL A 128 -12.09 9.60 -9.96
N LEU A 129 -12.14 8.83 -8.86
CA LEU A 129 -12.26 7.37 -8.94
C LEU A 129 -13.71 6.93 -9.05
N TYR A 130 -14.11 6.54 -10.26
CA TYR A 130 -15.38 5.90 -10.53
C TYR A 130 -15.18 4.53 -11.20
N PRO A 131 -16.21 3.69 -11.38
CA PRO A 131 -16.03 2.30 -11.77
C PRO A 131 -15.15 2.13 -13.03
N MET A 132 -15.47 2.84 -14.11
CA MET A 132 -14.68 2.75 -15.35
C MET A 132 -13.29 3.39 -15.24
N GLU A 133 -13.08 4.36 -14.36
CA GLU A 133 -11.73 4.88 -14.08
C GLU A 133 -10.88 3.86 -13.31
N TYR A 134 -11.46 3.17 -12.33
CA TYR A 134 -10.80 2.05 -11.66
C TYR A 134 -10.43 0.95 -12.67
N ALA A 135 -11.35 0.61 -13.59
CA ALA A 135 -11.09 -0.35 -14.65
C ALA A 135 -9.95 0.10 -15.59
N ARG A 136 -9.91 1.37 -15.97
CA ARG A 136 -8.81 1.95 -16.76
C ARG A 136 -7.48 1.82 -16.02
N ARG A 137 -7.40 2.26 -14.77
CA ARG A 137 -6.17 2.16 -13.93
C ARG A 137 -5.74 0.71 -13.72
N ALA A 138 -6.68 -0.23 -13.63
CA ALA A 138 -6.40 -1.66 -13.51
C ALA A 138 -5.72 -2.23 -14.77
N VAL A 139 -6.22 -1.86 -15.96
CA VAL A 139 -5.61 -2.26 -17.23
C VAL A 139 -4.22 -1.63 -17.37
N GLU A 140 -4.06 -0.35 -17.05
CA GLU A 140 -2.76 0.34 -17.05
C GLU A 140 -1.77 -0.27 -16.06
N TRP A 141 -2.24 -0.66 -14.88
CA TRP A 141 -1.41 -1.36 -13.92
C TRP A 141 -0.96 -2.73 -14.45
N ALA A 142 -1.75 -3.42 -15.28
CA ALA A 142 -1.36 -4.70 -15.86
C ALA A 142 -0.44 -4.56 -17.09
N ASP A 143 -0.36 -3.37 -17.69
CA ASP A 143 0.46 -3.16 -18.88
C ASP A 143 1.94 -3.54 -18.63
N GLY A 144 2.51 -4.24 -19.61
CA GLY A 144 3.86 -4.79 -19.54
C GLY A 144 4.08 -5.95 -18.56
N LYS A 145 3.04 -6.45 -17.85
CA LYS A 145 3.15 -7.61 -16.95
C LYS A 145 2.70 -8.89 -17.65
N GLU A 146 3.66 -9.70 -18.08
CA GLU A 146 3.39 -10.97 -18.78
C GLU A 146 2.61 -11.97 -17.91
N ASN A 147 2.72 -11.85 -16.58
CA ASN A 147 2.09 -12.76 -15.65
C ASN A 147 0.75 -12.25 -15.09
N VAL A 148 0.15 -11.23 -15.70
CA VAL A 148 -1.14 -10.65 -15.28
C VAL A 148 -2.02 -10.46 -16.50
N SER A 149 -3.26 -10.92 -16.42
CA SER A 149 -4.32 -10.59 -17.38
C SER A 149 -5.45 -9.85 -16.68
N VAL A 150 -5.94 -8.78 -17.31
CA VAL A 150 -7.07 -7.99 -16.82
C VAL A 150 -8.17 -7.96 -17.85
N GLU A 151 -9.37 -8.36 -17.44
CA GLU A 151 -10.58 -8.28 -18.23
C GLU A 151 -11.56 -7.32 -17.57
N VAL A 152 -12.25 -6.51 -18.38
CA VAL A 152 -13.25 -5.55 -17.91
C VAL A 152 -14.60 -5.91 -18.50
N TYR A 153 -15.55 -6.22 -17.63
CA TYR A 153 -16.96 -6.30 -17.99
C TYR A 153 -17.59 -4.93 -17.77
N ASP A 154 -17.77 -4.22 -18.87
CA ASP A 154 -18.47 -2.94 -18.92
C ASP A 154 -19.99 -3.12 -18.78
N TRP A 155 -20.72 -2.00 -18.83
CA TRP A 155 -22.16 -1.99 -18.64
C TRP A 155 -22.91 -2.94 -19.60
N ASP A 156 -22.56 -2.92 -20.89
CA ASP A 156 -23.25 -3.72 -21.89
C ASP A 156 -22.95 -5.21 -21.67
N LYS A 157 -21.71 -5.57 -21.36
CA LYS A 157 -21.33 -6.94 -21.01
C LYS A 157 -22.05 -7.44 -19.76
N LEU A 158 -22.19 -6.59 -18.73
CA LEU A 158 -22.94 -6.94 -17.53
C LEU A 158 -24.41 -7.24 -17.86
N GLN A 159 -25.03 -6.45 -18.76
CA GLN A 159 -26.40 -6.66 -19.21
C GLN A 159 -26.56 -7.96 -20.01
N GLU A 160 -25.65 -8.24 -20.93
CA GLU A 160 -25.60 -9.47 -21.73
C GLU A 160 -25.53 -10.71 -20.82
N LEU A 161 -24.67 -10.66 -19.80
CA LEU A 161 -24.48 -11.76 -18.84
C LEU A 161 -25.57 -11.83 -17.76
N GLY A 162 -26.54 -10.92 -17.75
CA GLY A 162 -27.65 -10.92 -16.79
C GLY A 162 -27.21 -10.71 -15.34
N MET A 163 -26.15 -9.93 -15.08
CA MET A 163 -25.57 -9.72 -13.74
C MET A 163 -26.40 -8.78 -12.86
N GLY A 164 -27.67 -9.15 -12.64
CA GLY A 164 -28.71 -8.33 -12.02
C GLY A 164 -28.37 -7.79 -10.62
N GLY A 165 -27.56 -8.51 -9.85
CA GLY A 165 -27.11 -8.04 -8.53
C GLY A 165 -26.28 -6.76 -8.63
N LEU A 166 -25.26 -6.74 -9.49
CA LEU A 166 -24.40 -5.58 -9.72
C LEU A 166 -25.15 -4.47 -10.46
N ILE A 167 -25.90 -4.85 -11.51
CA ILE A 167 -26.69 -3.91 -12.31
C ILE A 167 -27.68 -3.12 -11.45
N ASN A 168 -28.47 -3.78 -10.61
CA ASN A 168 -29.52 -3.10 -9.88
C ASN A 168 -29.00 -2.16 -8.80
N VAL A 169 -27.80 -2.40 -8.28
CA VAL A 169 -27.11 -1.49 -7.35
C VAL A 169 -26.62 -0.24 -8.10
N GLY A 170 -25.97 -0.41 -9.26
CA GLY A 170 -25.32 0.69 -9.97
C GLY A 170 -26.17 1.42 -11.01
N LYS A 171 -27.31 0.87 -11.46
CA LYS A 171 -28.08 1.41 -12.60
C LYS A 171 -28.55 2.85 -12.44
N GLY A 172 -28.77 3.29 -11.20
CA GLY A 172 -29.23 4.64 -10.88
C GLY A 172 -28.13 5.71 -10.94
N SER A 173 -26.87 5.31 -11.03
CA SER A 173 -25.73 6.21 -11.25
C SER A 173 -25.56 6.51 -12.73
N ASP A 174 -25.17 7.73 -13.09
CA ASP A 174 -24.71 8.05 -14.45
C ASP A 174 -23.38 7.34 -14.77
N ARG A 175 -22.55 7.14 -13.74
CA ARG A 175 -21.32 6.35 -13.81
C ARG A 175 -21.69 4.89 -13.59
N LYS A 176 -21.98 4.18 -14.69
CA LYS A 176 -22.46 2.79 -14.67
C LYS A 176 -21.45 1.83 -14.02
N PRO A 177 -21.92 0.75 -13.38
CA PRO A 177 -21.04 -0.24 -12.77
C PRO A 177 -20.25 -1.01 -13.84
N CYS A 178 -19.11 -1.54 -13.44
CA CYS A 178 -18.32 -2.49 -14.21
C CYS A 178 -17.78 -3.58 -13.26
N MET A 179 -17.26 -4.67 -13.81
CA MET A 179 -16.49 -5.66 -13.06
C MET A 179 -15.11 -5.78 -13.69
N VAL A 180 -14.07 -5.82 -12.85
CA VAL A 180 -12.69 -6.00 -13.29
C VAL A 180 -12.20 -7.35 -12.78
N LEU A 181 -11.74 -8.20 -13.67
CA LEU A 181 -11.25 -9.53 -13.37
C LEU A 181 -9.73 -9.53 -13.57
N PHE A 182 -9.01 -9.88 -12.51
CA PHE A 182 -7.56 -10.07 -12.56
C PHE A 182 -7.26 -11.56 -12.53
N THR A 183 -6.49 -12.03 -13.52
CA THR A 183 -5.92 -13.38 -13.52
C THR A 183 -4.41 -13.26 -13.36
N LEU A 184 -3.89 -13.74 -12.22
CA LEU A 184 -2.47 -13.78 -11.94
C LEU A 184 -1.89 -15.13 -12.35
N ASN A 185 -0.72 -15.10 -13.00
CA ASN A 185 0.00 -16.25 -13.53
C ASN A 185 -0.93 -17.21 -14.33
N PRO A 186 -1.59 -16.73 -15.40
CA PRO A 186 -2.62 -17.49 -16.11
C PRO A 186 -2.13 -18.88 -16.56
N ASP A 187 -0.86 -19.00 -16.93
CA ASP A 187 -0.24 -20.20 -17.51
C ASP A 187 0.57 -21.04 -16.51
N ALA A 188 0.68 -20.62 -15.24
CA ALA A 188 1.62 -21.26 -14.31
C ALA A 188 1.15 -22.64 -13.84
N ASP A 189 -0.16 -22.90 -13.80
CA ASP A 189 -0.71 -24.13 -13.24
C ASP A 189 -1.99 -24.56 -13.97
N GLU A 190 -1.87 -25.53 -14.88
CA GLU A 190 -3.02 -26.23 -15.47
C GLU A 190 -3.59 -27.25 -14.46
N GLY A 191 -4.92 -27.29 -14.30
CA GLY A 191 -5.60 -28.30 -13.47
C GLY A 191 -5.54 -28.07 -11.95
N VAL A 192 -4.98 -26.96 -11.48
CA VAL A 192 -4.92 -26.61 -10.06
C VAL A 192 -6.05 -25.64 -9.69
N GLN A 193 -6.70 -25.87 -8.56
CA GLN A 193 -7.68 -24.93 -8.00
C GLN A 193 -6.98 -23.65 -7.55
N ARG A 194 -7.43 -22.51 -8.06
CA ARG A 194 -6.87 -21.19 -7.75
C ARG A 194 -7.71 -20.48 -6.69
N PRO A 195 -7.09 -19.80 -5.70
CA PRO A 195 -7.84 -18.94 -4.80
C PRO A 195 -8.48 -17.78 -5.59
N CYS A 196 -9.72 -17.47 -5.27
CA CYS A 196 -10.42 -16.30 -5.81
C CYS A 196 -10.64 -15.28 -4.69
N ILE A 197 -10.23 -14.03 -4.92
CA ILE A 197 -10.43 -12.92 -4.00
C ILE A 197 -11.46 -11.98 -4.65
N VAL A 198 -12.54 -11.70 -3.95
CA VAL A 198 -13.61 -10.80 -4.42
C VAL A 198 -13.61 -9.53 -3.57
N GLY A 199 -13.28 -8.40 -4.18
CA GLY A 199 -13.32 -7.09 -3.54
C GLY A 199 -14.63 -6.35 -3.80
N LYS A 200 -15.22 -5.73 -2.77
CA LYS A 200 -16.33 -4.79 -2.94
C LYS A 200 -15.78 -3.46 -3.47
N GLY A 201 -16.16 -3.06 -4.68
CA GLY A 201 -15.71 -1.83 -5.34
C GLY A 201 -16.79 -0.75 -5.46
N ILE A 202 -17.48 -0.40 -4.38
CA ILE A 202 -18.42 0.73 -4.41
C ILE A 202 -17.63 2.03 -4.24
N THR A 203 -17.51 2.81 -5.31
CA THR A 203 -16.70 4.05 -5.33
C THR A 203 -17.36 5.21 -4.59
N PHE A 204 -18.69 5.19 -4.45
CA PHE A 204 -19.42 6.10 -3.59
C PHE A 204 -20.75 5.48 -3.18
N ASP A 205 -21.11 5.64 -1.90
CA ASP A 205 -22.31 5.02 -1.34
C ASP A 205 -23.17 6.05 -0.62
N THR A 206 -24.16 6.59 -1.33
CA THR A 206 -25.18 7.48 -0.78
C THR A 206 -26.26 6.74 0.00
N GLY A 207 -26.33 5.40 -0.08
CA GLY A 207 -27.49 4.58 0.33
C GLY A 207 -28.60 4.45 -0.73
N GLY A 208 -28.49 5.17 -1.86
CA GLY A 208 -29.48 5.13 -2.94
C GLY A 208 -30.82 5.73 -2.52
N ILE A 209 -31.93 5.01 -2.77
CA ILE A 209 -33.27 5.44 -2.34
C ILE A 209 -33.34 5.58 -0.81
N SER A 210 -32.65 4.69 -0.09
CA SER A 210 -32.49 4.74 1.37
C SER A 210 -31.31 5.64 1.73
N ILE A 211 -31.47 6.94 1.50
CA ILE A 211 -30.39 7.92 1.63
C ILE A 211 -29.76 7.92 3.03
N LYS A 212 -28.43 7.92 3.07
CA LYS A 212 -27.67 8.08 4.32
C LYS A 212 -27.86 9.49 4.90
N PRO A 213 -27.79 9.64 6.23
CA PRO A 213 -27.74 10.96 6.85
C PRO A 213 -26.52 11.77 6.38
N PRO A 214 -26.58 13.12 6.39
CA PRO A 214 -25.52 13.97 5.85
C PRO A 214 -24.10 13.71 6.39
N GLY A 215 -23.96 13.24 7.64
CA GLY A 215 -22.66 12.92 8.25
C GLY A 215 -22.07 11.54 7.89
N GLY A 216 -22.79 10.70 7.14
CA GLY A 216 -22.39 9.32 6.81
C GLY A 216 -21.91 9.10 5.38
N CYS A 217 -21.83 10.16 4.55
CA CYS A 217 -21.48 10.07 3.13
C CYS A 217 -20.01 10.42 2.82
N GLY A 218 -19.26 10.96 3.77
CA GLY A 218 -17.93 11.55 3.51
C GLY A 218 -16.73 10.72 3.97
N THR A 219 -16.93 9.47 4.36
CA THR A 219 -15.87 8.56 4.88
C THR A 219 -15.67 7.38 3.96
#